data_AF-A0A8H7KDB9-F1
#
_entry.id   AF-A0A8H7KDB9-F1
#
_cell.length_a   1.000
_cell.length_b   1.000
_cell.length_c   1.000
_cell.angle_alpha   90.00
_cell.angle_beta   90.00
_cell.angle_gamma   90.00
#
_symmetry.space_group_name_H-M   'P 1'
#
loop_
_entity.id
_entity.type
_entity.pdbx_description
1 polymer ?
#
loop_
_entity_poly.entity_id
_entity_poly.type
_entity_poly.pdbx_seq_one_letter_code
_entity_poly.pdbx_strand_id
1 'polypeptide(L)'
;MKFLAVTLASLATLAVATPPGIPSGSTAKTRLATLTVKAYVDDGTYDRDLFPHWKSVPSEPACSAREWVLRRDGTSVVVGSDCYPDSGSWTCPYSGVKHTVPSDVDIDHMVPLKNAWVSGASEWTTAERQAFANDIDGPQLWATDGDTNSAKSDKSPDAWKPP
;
A
#
# COMPACT_ATOMS: atom_id res chain seq x y z
N MET A 1 34.97 26.62 -35.81
CA MET A 1 34.05 25.51 -35.50
C MET A 1 33.64 25.63 -34.04
N LYS A 2 32.39 26.05 -33.76
CA LYS A 2 31.83 26.14 -32.40
C LYS A 2 31.04 24.86 -32.16
N PHE A 3 31.49 24.01 -31.24
CA PHE A 3 30.75 22.83 -30.81
C PHE A 3 29.63 23.27 -29.87
N LEU A 4 28.38 23.01 -30.28
CA LEU A 4 27.20 23.13 -29.44
C LEU A 4 27.15 21.87 -28.56
N ALA A 5 27.40 22.01 -27.26
CA ALA A 5 27.17 20.94 -26.31
C ALA A 5 25.66 20.89 -25.99
N VAL A 6 24.98 19.85 -26.46
CA VAL A 6 23.59 19.56 -26.07
C VAL A 6 23.65 18.74 -24.77
N THR A 7 23.38 19.40 -23.65
CA THR A 7 23.12 18.72 -22.38
C THR A 7 21.75 18.05 -22.45
N LEU A 8 21.73 16.74 -22.67
CA LEU A 8 20.56 15.91 -22.45
C LEU A 8 20.27 15.89 -20.94
N ALA A 9 19.28 16.66 -20.50
CA ALA A 9 18.70 16.51 -19.18
C ALA A 9 17.95 15.16 -19.16
N SER A 10 18.56 14.17 -18.53
CA SER A 10 17.88 12.90 -18.25
C SER A 10 16.79 13.19 -17.22
N LEU A 11 15.53 13.07 -17.62
CA LEU A 11 14.41 13.04 -16.69
C LEU A 11 14.55 11.75 -15.88
N ALA A 12 15.17 11.83 -14.71
CA ALA A 12 15.09 10.78 -13.73
C ALA A 12 13.62 10.68 -13.32
N THR A 13 12.89 9.75 -13.92
CA THR A 13 11.62 9.28 -13.38
C THR A 13 11.93 8.77 -11.98
N LEU A 14 11.50 9.50 -10.95
CA LEU A 14 11.50 8.98 -9.59
C LEU A 14 10.63 7.73 -9.63
N ALA A 15 11.28 6.56 -9.58
CA ALA A 15 10.57 5.31 -9.49
C ALA A 15 9.94 5.26 -8.10
N VAL A 16 8.64 5.57 -8.04
CA VAL A 16 7.83 5.26 -6.86
C VAL A 16 7.83 3.74 -6.75
N ALA A 17 8.22 3.21 -5.60
CA ALA A 17 8.07 1.78 -5.36
C ALA A 17 6.57 1.46 -5.34
N THR A 18 6.13 0.68 -6.32
CA THR A 18 4.76 0.16 -6.37
C THR A 18 4.76 -1.28 -5.88
N PRO A 19 3.77 -1.71 -5.09
CA PRO A 19 3.69 -3.09 -4.65
C PRO A 19 3.59 -4.07 -5.82
N PRO A 20 3.92 -5.34 -5.57
CA PRO A 20 3.74 -6.41 -6.53
C PRO A 20 2.25 -6.65 -6.84
N GLY A 21 2.00 -7.44 -7.89
CA GLY A 21 0.66 -7.96 -8.16
C GLY A 21 -0.36 -6.96 -8.72
N ILE A 22 0.04 -5.72 -9.04
CA ILE A 22 -0.83 -4.76 -9.72
C ILE A 22 -1.16 -5.29 -11.14
N PRO A 23 -2.43 -5.56 -11.47
CA PRO A 23 -2.80 -6.01 -12.81
C PRO A 23 -2.66 -4.87 -13.83
N SER A 24 -2.50 -5.23 -15.11
CA SER A 24 -2.62 -4.24 -16.18
C SER A 24 -4.01 -3.60 -16.18
N GLY A 25 -4.12 -2.36 -16.67
CA GLY A 25 -5.40 -1.66 -16.75
C GLY A 25 -6.46 -2.42 -17.57
N SER A 26 -6.07 -3.16 -18.60
CA SER A 26 -6.99 -4.02 -19.37
C SER A 26 -7.49 -5.20 -18.55
N THR A 27 -6.59 -5.91 -17.84
CA THR A 27 -6.97 -7.01 -16.94
C THR A 27 -7.86 -6.53 -15.81
N ALA A 28 -7.55 -5.36 -15.22
CA ALA A 28 -8.36 -4.76 -14.17
C ALA A 28 -9.78 -4.46 -14.66
N LYS A 29 -9.94 -3.88 -15.86
CA LYS A 29 -11.27 -3.62 -16.47
C LYS A 29 -12.04 -4.90 -16.74
N THR A 30 -11.38 -5.95 -17.24
CA THR A 30 -12.02 -7.26 -17.46
C THR A 30 -12.53 -7.85 -16.15
N ARG A 31 -11.71 -7.85 -15.08
CA ARG A 31 -12.11 -8.33 -13.76
C ARG A 31 -13.23 -7.48 -13.15
N LEU A 32 -13.15 -6.16 -13.29
CA LEU A 32 -14.19 -5.25 -12.80
C LEU A 32 -15.55 -5.54 -13.46
N ALA A 33 -15.56 -5.86 -14.76
CA ALA A 33 -16.79 -6.18 -15.50
C ALA A 33 -17.47 -7.48 -15.04
N THR A 34 -16.77 -8.36 -14.29
CA THR A 34 -17.37 -9.58 -13.73
C THR A 34 -17.97 -9.39 -12.35
N LEU A 35 -17.75 -8.24 -11.71
CA LEU A 35 -18.23 -7.99 -10.35
C LEU A 35 -19.71 -7.59 -10.35
N THR A 36 -20.46 -8.16 -9.41
CA THR A 36 -21.83 -7.72 -9.14
C THR A 36 -21.80 -6.40 -8.35
N VAL A 37 -22.39 -5.35 -8.90
CA VAL A 37 -22.55 -4.08 -8.19
C VAL A 37 -23.66 -4.22 -7.16
N LYS A 38 -23.38 -3.85 -5.91
CA LYS A 38 -24.35 -3.73 -4.82
C LYS A 38 -24.34 -2.31 -4.27
N ALA A 39 -25.42 -1.94 -3.58
CA ALA A 39 -25.47 -0.67 -2.85
C ALA A 39 -24.45 -0.67 -1.71
N TYR A 40 -23.84 0.48 -1.44
CA TYR A 40 -23.01 0.67 -0.26
C TYR A 40 -23.90 0.68 0.99
N VAL A 41 -23.63 -0.23 1.94
CA VAL A 41 -24.35 -0.32 3.21
C VAL A 41 -23.32 -0.51 4.34
N ASP A 42 -23.13 0.54 5.13
CA ASP A 42 -22.37 0.47 6.38
C ASP A 42 -23.37 0.34 7.54
N ASP A 43 -23.47 -0.86 8.12
CA ASP A 43 -24.37 -1.17 9.22
C ASP A 43 -23.75 -0.89 10.61
N GLY A 44 -22.53 -0.34 10.64
CA GLY A 44 -21.83 -0.02 11.88
C GLY A 44 -21.27 -1.23 12.63
N THR A 45 -21.25 -2.43 12.02
CA THR A 45 -20.75 -3.66 12.66
C THR A 45 -19.25 -3.91 12.46
N TYR A 46 -18.58 -3.04 11.69
CA TYR A 46 -17.15 -3.17 11.45
C TYR A 46 -16.35 -3.10 12.76
N ASP A 47 -15.52 -4.12 12.97
CA ASP A 47 -14.51 -4.15 14.02
C ASP A 47 -13.14 -4.45 13.39
N ARG A 48 -12.17 -3.57 13.64
CA ARG A 48 -10.81 -3.70 13.10
C ARG A 48 -10.10 -4.93 13.64
N ASP A 49 -10.42 -5.36 14.86
CA ASP A 49 -9.77 -6.50 15.51
C ASP A 49 -10.12 -7.84 14.82
N LEU A 50 -11.18 -7.86 14.01
CA LEU A 50 -11.54 -9.00 13.16
C LEU A 50 -10.61 -9.19 11.95
N PHE A 51 -9.71 -8.23 11.68
CA PHE A 51 -8.63 -8.34 10.71
C PHE A 51 -7.29 -8.41 11.44
N PRO A 52 -6.85 -9.59 11.92
CA PRO A 52 -5.52 -9.72 12.48
C PRO A 52 -4.46 -9.29 11.45
N HIS A 53 -3.76 -8.20 11.70
CA HIS A 53 -2.80 -7.59 10.77
C HIS A 53 -1.44 -7.41 11.45
N TRP A 54 -0.43 -7.13 10.63
CA TRP A 54 0.97 -7.10 11.03
C TRP A 54 1.43 -8.44 11.61
N LYS A 55 1.03 -9.54 10.96
CA LYS A 55 1.56 -10.87 11.26
C LYS A 55 2.98 -10.99 10.73
N SER A 56 3.79 -11.82 11.39
CA SER A 56 5.11 -12.20 10.90
C SER A 56 5.02 -12.81 9.51
N VAL A 57 5.95 -12.42 8.62
CA VAL A 57 6.08 -13.01 7.30
C VAL A 57 6.64 -14.43 7.46
N PRO A 58 5.99 -15.49 6.91
CA PRO A 58 6.42 -16.87 7.15
C PRO A 58 7.85 -17.18 6.73
N SER A 59 8.34 -16.56 5.65
CA SER A 59 9.71 -16.71 5.16
C SER A 59 10.74 -15.89 5.95
N GLU A 60 10.31 -14.88 6.71
CA GLU A 60 11.18 -14.02 7.51
C GLU A 60 10.48 -13.60 8.81
N PRO A 61 10.43 -14.49 9.82
CA PRO A 61 9.59 -14.30 11.00
C PRO A 61 9.90 -13.07 11.85
N ALA A 62 11.10 -12.49 11.70
CA ALA A 62 11.52 -11.25 12.34
C ALA A 62 10.81 -10.00 11.78
N CYS A 63 10.28 -10.07 10.55
CA CYS A 63 9.50 -9.00 9.95
C CYS A 63 8.01 -9.24 10.14
N SER A 64 7.26 -8.27 10.64
CA SER A 64 5.83 -8.26 10.35
C SER A 64 5.59 -7.86 8.89
N ALA A 65 4.36 -8.06 8.41
CA ALA A 65 3.95 -7.53 7.11
C ALA A 65 4.19 -6.00 6.99
N ARG A 66 4.15 -5.24 8.10
CA ARG A 66 4.46 -3.80 8.09
C ARG A 66 5.93 -3.54 7.80
N GLU A 67 6.84 -4.13 8.58
CA GLU A 67 8.28 -3.94 8.40
C GLU A 67 8.76 -4.49 7.06
N TRP A 68 8.17 -5.61 6.61
CA TRP A 68 8.43 -6.15 5.29
C TRP A 68 8.13 -5.13 4.19
N VAL A 69 6.97 -4.48 4.24
CA VAL A 69 6.56 -3.48 3.23
C VAL A 69 7.42 -2.22 3.33
N LEU A 70 7.74 -1.76 4.55
CA LEU A 70 8.67 -0.65 4.73
C LEU A 70 10.03 -0.93 4.07
N ARG A 71 10.57 -2.14 4.22
CA ARG A 71 11.81 -2.53 3.55
C ARG A 71 11.64 -2.69 2.03
N ARG A 72 10.54 -3.30 1.59
CA ARG A 72 10.24 -3.57 0.16
C ARG A 72 10.07 -2.29 -0.65
N ASP A 73 9.37 -1.30 -0.10
CA ASP A 73 8.96 -0.09 -0.84
C ASP A 73 9.93 1.09 -0.65
N GLY A 74 10.96 0.93 0.18
CA GLY A 74 11.99 1.94 0.37
C GLY A 74 13.18 1.76 -0.58
N THR A 75 13.93 2.83 -0.77
CA THR A 75 15.21 2.84 -1.50
C THR A 75 16.37 2.84 -0.50
N SER A 76 17.36 1.97 -0.75
CA SER A 76 18.56 1.84 0.10
C SER A 76 18.23 1.61 1.58
N VAL A 77 17.18 0.83 1.85
CA VAL A 77 16.76 0.54 3.21
C VAL A 77 17.77 -0.37 3.91
N VAL A 78 18.19 0.03 5.09
CA VAL A 78 18.94 -0.82 6.04
C VAL A 78 18.02 -1.07 7.22
N VAL A 79 17.91 -2.33 7.64
CA VAL A 79 17.06 -2.75 8.76
C VAL A 79 17.88 -3.35 9.90
N GLY A 80 17.37 -3.20 11.11
CA GLY A 80 17.88 -3.85 12.31
C GLY A 80 17.45 -5.31 12.44
N SER A 81 17.71 -5.91 13.61
CA SER A 81 17.35 -7.31 13.89
C SER A 81 15.84 -7.57 14.02
N ASP A 82 15.07 -6.52 14.27
CA ASP A 82 13.61 -6.53 14.34
C ASP A 82 12.95 -6.18 12.99
N CYS A 83 13.75 -6.11 11.91
CA CYS A 83 13.31 -5.74 10.56
C CYS A 83 12.81 -4.29 10.42
N TYR A 84 12.78 -3.51 11.50
CA TYR A 84 12.45 -2.10 11.42
C TYR A 84 13.57 -1.35 10.66
N PRO A 85 13.24 -0.40 9.77
CA PRO A 85 14.25 0.38 9.07
C PRO A 85 15.07 1.27 10.02
N ASP A 86 16.39 1.12 10.00
CA ASP A 86 17.34 2.06 10.62
C ASP A 86 17.59 3.28 9.70
N SER A 87 17.55 3.06 8.38
CA SER A 87 17.71 4.12 7.38
C SER A 87 17.10 3.72 6.05
N GLY A 88 16.90 4.70 5.17
CA GLY A 88 16.36 4.51 3.83
C GLY A 88 15.67 5.77 3.34
N SER A 89 14.94 5.64 2.23
CA SER A 89 14.01 6.69 1.83
C SER A 89 12.80 6.13 1.10
N TRP A 90 11.66 6.79 1.27
CA TRP A 90 10.37 6.39 0.73
C TRP A 90 9.77 7.57 0.00
N THR A 91 9.27 7.36 -1.21
CA THR A 91 8.51 8.39 -1.93
C THR A 91 7.05 7.97 -1.88
N CYS A 92 6.21 8.77 -1.23
CA CYS A 92 4.80 8.45 -1.11
C CYS A 92 4.15 8.40 -2.51
N PRO A 93 3.43 7.32 -2.86
CA PRO A 93 2.73 7.18 -4.13
C PRO A 93 1.55 8.16 -4.28
N TYR A 94 1.04 8.70 -3.18
CA TYR A 94 -0.12 9.59 -3.17
C TYR A 94 0.27 11.06 -3.29
N SER A 95 1.28 11.51 -2.54
CA SER A 95 1.71 12.92 -2.55
C SER A 95 2.94 13.20 -3.42
N GLY A 96 3.71 12.15 -3.78
CA GLY A 96 5.04 12.29 -4.37
C GLY A 96 6.12 12.81 -3.41
N VAL A 97 5.79 13.02 -2.13
CA VAL A 97 6.74 13.54 -1.13
C VAL A 97 7.70 12.45 -0.69
N LYS A 98 8.97 12.81 -0.56
CA LYS A 98 10.04 11.92 -0.10
C LYS A 98 10.25 12.05 1.41
N HIS A 99 10.25 10.92 2.09
CA HIS A 99 10.56 10.78 3.51
C HIS A 99 11.87 10.00 3.69
N THR A 100 12.66 10.39 4.69
CA THR A 100 13.89 9.68 5.10
C THR A 100 13.85 9.23 6.56
N VAL A 101 12.80 9.62 7.29
CA VAL A 101 12.54 9.19 8.66
C VAL A 101 11.51 8.06 8.60
N PRO A 102 11.87 6.83 9.01
CA PRO A 102 10.97 5.67 8.91
C PRO A 102 9.64 5.85 9.66
N SER A 103 9.62 6.60 10.77
CA SER A 103 8.41 6.88 11.55
C SER A 103 7.42 7.82 10.85
N ASP A 104 7.82 8.53 9.80
CA ASP A 104 6.94 9.40 9.01
C ASP A 104 6.20 8.61 7.92
N VAL A 105 6.55 7.33 7.74
CA VAL A 105 6.02 6.45 6.71
C VAL A 105 5.03 5.48 7.32
N ASP A 106 3.85 5.44 6.72
CA ASP A 106 2.78 4.50 7.04
C ASP A 106 2.65 3.41 6.01
N ILE A 107 2.11 2.26 6.44
CA ILE A 107 1.67 1.21 5.53
C ILE A 107 0.15 1.29 5.38
N ASP A 108 -0.27 1.72 4.21
CA ASP A 108 -1.68 1.83 3.83
C ASP A 108 -2.21 0.50 3.28
N HIS A 109 -3.47 0.20 3.61
CA HIS A 109 -4.27 -0.80 2.94
C HIS A 109 -4.98 -0.17 1.75
N MET A 110 -4.51 -0.42 0.53
CA MET A 110 -5.05 0.16 -0.73
C MET A 110 -6.57 0.08 -0.77
N VAL A 111 -7.12 -1.10 -0.48
CA VAL A 111 -8.53 -1.25 -0.10
C VAL A 111 -8.62 -1.19 1.43
N PRO A 112 -9.17 -0.11 2.04
CA PRO A 112 -9.27 -0.01 3.48
C PRO A 112 -10.01 -1.20 4.08
N LEU A 113 -9.60 -1.66 5.26
CA LEU A 113 -10.20 -2.85 5.91
C LEU A 113 -11.71 -2.70 6.14
N LYS A 114 -12.18 -1.50 6.52
CA LYS A 114 -13.61 -1.22 6.64
C LYS A 114 -14.31 -1.23 5.28
N ASN A 115 -13.69 -0.68 4.24
CA ASN A 115 -14.27 -0.74 2.90
C ASN A 115 -14.37 -2.20 2.41
N ALA A 116 -13.37 -3.04 2.71
CA ALA A 116 -13.45 -4.48 2.44
C ALA A 116 -14.60 -5.13 3.22
N TRP A 117 -14.78 -4.79 4.50
CA TRP A 117 -15.89 -5.26 5.33
C TRP A 117 -17.25 -4.96 4.68
N VAL A 118 -17.50 -3.69 4.34
CA VAL A 118 -18.73 -3.24 3.69
C VAL A 118 -18.91 -3.89 2.30
N SER A 119 -17.82 -4.24 1.63
CA SER A 119 -17.84 -4.90 0.32
C SER A 119 -17.98 -6.43 0.38
N GLY A 120 -18.18 -7.01 1.57
CA GLY A 120 -18.45 -8.45 1.75
C GLY A 120 -17.45 -9.22 2.60
N ALA A 121 -16.35 -8.60 3.05
CA ALA A 121 -15.40 -9.26 3.96
C ALA A 121 -15.96 -9.49 5.38
N SER A 122 -17.15 -8.97 5.67
CA SER A 122 -17.95 -9.34 6.84
C SER A 122 -18.33 -10.82 6.87
N GLU A 123 -18.53 -11.43 5.70
CA GLU A 123 -18.90 -12.86 5.55
C GLU A 123 -17.67 -13.78 5.54
N TRP A 124 -16.46 -13.22 5.42
CA TRP A 124 -15.23 -14.00 5.39
C TRP A 124 -14.96 -14.68 6.74
N THR A 125 -14.17 -15.73 6.69
CA THR A 125 -13.51 -16.28 7.88
C THR A 125 -12.44 -15.30 8.39
N THR A 126 -12.07 -15.42 9.65
CA THR A 126 -10.95 -14.63 10.21
C THR A 126 -9.63 -14.91 9.48
N ALA A 127 -9.44 -16.14 8.97
CA ALA A 127 -8.24 -16.50 8.20
C ALA A 127 -8.16 -15.74 6.87
N GLU A 128 -9.28 -15.59 6.15
CA GLU A 128 -9.35 -14.79 4.91
C GLU A 128 -9.11 -13.31 5.18
N ARG A 129 -9.73 -12.74 6.23
CA ARG A 129 -9.47 -11.35 6.65
C ARG A 129 -8.02 -11.12 7.04
N GLN A 130 -7.42 -12.05 7.79
CA GLN A 130 -6.00 -12.02 8.12
C GLN A 130 -5.13 -12.09 6.87
N ALA A 131 -5.40 -13.02 5.94
CA ALA A 131 -4.64 -13.13 4.70
C ALA A 131 -4.70 -11.82 3.90
N PHE A 132 -5.89 -11.24 3.74
CA PHE A 132 -6.09 -9.96 3.07
C PHE A 132 -5.34 -8.80 3.75
N ALA A 133 -5.41 -8.70 5.07
CA ALA A 133 -4.77 -7.60 5.80
C ALA A 133 -3.23 -7.70 5.85
N ASN A 134 -2.66 -8.85 5.50
CA ASN A 134 -1.21 -9.09 5.47
C ASN A 134 -0.70 -9.45 4.05
N ASP A 135 -1.45 -9.11 3.00
CA ASP A 135 -1.09 -9.43 1.62
C ASP A 135 0.11 -8.59 1.16
N ILE A 136 1.31 -9.18 1.28
CA ILE A 136 2.59 -8.60 0.86
C ILE A 136 2.97 -8.91 -0.59
N ASP A 137 2.32 -9.90 -1.21
CA ASP A 137 2.59 -10.40 -2.56
C ASP A 137 1.64 -9.78 -3.60
N GLY A 138 0.52 -9.23 -3.15
CA GLY A 138 -0.42 -8.44 -3.93
C GLY A 138 -0.33 -6.93 -3.71
N PRO A 139 -1.23 -6.18 -4.36
CA PRO A 139 -1.21 -4.71 -4.38
C PRO A 139 -1.92 -4.10 -3.17
N GLN A 140 -2.03 -4.82 -2.05
CA GLN A 140 -2.87 -4.39 -0.93
C GLN A 140 -2.13 -3.49 0.06
N LEU A 141 -0.83 -3.68 0.27
CA LEU A 141 -0.04 -2.90 1.22
C LEU A 141 0.94 -1.95 0.50
N TRP A 142 0.91 -0.67 0.87
CA TRP A 142 1.73 0.39 0.24
C TRP A 142 2.41 1.26 1.30
N ALA A 143 3.70 1.58 1.13
CA ALA A 143 4.32 2.65 1.91
C ALA A 143 3.80 4.03 1.46
N THR A 144 3.29 4.81 2.41
CA THR A 144 2.63 6.12 2.18
C THR A 144 3.06 7.12 3.26
N ASP A 145 2.71 8.40 3.11
CA ASP A 145 2.89 9.38 4.18
C ASP A 145 1.65 9.44 5.08
N GLY A 146 1.85 9.82 6.34
CA GLY A 146 0.78 9.83 7.35
C GLY A 146 -0.36 10.80 7.03
N ASP A 147 -0.08 11.95 6.41
CA ASP A 147 -1.08 12.98 6.10
C ASP A 147 -2.07 12.52 5.03
N THR A 148 -1.57 12.02 3.90
CA THR A 148 -2.42 11.50 2.82
C THR A 148 -3.11 10.20 3.21
N ASN A 149 -2.45 9.33 3.96
CA ASN A 149 -3.06 8.11 4.51
C ASN A 149 -4.21 8.44 5.47
N SER A 150 -4.03 9.43 6.35
CA SER A 150 -5.09 9.92 7.24
C SER A 150 -6.23 10.59 6.48
N ALA A 151 -5.92 11.34 5.42
CA ALA A 151 -6.94 11.95 4.57
C ALA A 151 -7.79 10.89 3.84
N LYS A 152 -7.16 9.81 3.36
CA LYS A 152 -7.84 8.62 2.81
C LYS A 152 -8.71 7.94 3.87
N SER A 153 -8.14 7.56 5.00
CA SER A 153 -8.84 6.85 6.08
C SER A 153 -9.55 5.58 5.57
N ASP A 154 -10.84 5.40 5.88
CA ASP A 154 -11.68 4.28 5.47
C ASP A 154 -12.38 4.47 4.11
N LYS A 155 -12.07 5.55 3.38
CA LYS A 155 -12.78 5.93 2.15
C LYS A 155 -12.47 5.00 0.98
N SER A 156 -13.51 4.73 0.20
CA SER A 156 -13.42 4.05 -1.09
C SER A 156 -12.85 4.97 -2.19
N PRO A 157 -12.35 4.42 -3.30
CA PRO A 157 -11.78 5.20 -4.41
C PRO A 157 -12.73 6.21 -5.11
N ASP A 158 -14.04 6.07 -4.93
CA ASP A 158 -15.03 7.05 -5.39
C ASP A 158 -15.17 8.24 -4.43
N ALA A 159 -14.89 8.04 -3.14
CA ALA A 159 -14.95 9.07 -2.10
C ALA A 159 -13.61 9.77 -1.85
N TRP A 160 -12.48 9.14 -2.22
CA TRP A 160 -11.15 9.73 -2.10
C TRP A 160 -10.24 9.30 -3.25
N LYS A 161 -9.42 10.24 -3.72
CA LYS A 161 -8.33 10.03 -4.67
C LYS A 161 -7.10 10.79 -4.17
N PRO A 162 -5.89 10.33 -4.51
CA PRO A 162 -4.68 11.10 -4.26
C PRO A 162 -4.80 12.53 -4.83
N PRO A 163 -4.21 13.54 -4.15
CA PRO A 163 -4.31 14.95 -4.52
C PRO A 163 -3.58 15.31 -5.82
#